data_AF-A0A973P9H5-F1
#
_entry.id   AF-A0A973P9H5-F1
#
_cell.length_a   1.000
_cell.length_b   1.000
_cell.length_c   1.000
_cell.angle_alpha   90.00
_cell.angle_beta   90.00
_cell.angle_gamma   90.00
#
_symmetry.space_group_name_H-M   'P 1'
#
loop_
_entity.id
_entity.type
_entity.pdbx_description
1 polymer ?
#
loop_
_entity_poly.entity_id
_entity_poly.type
_entity_poly.pdbx_seq_one_letter_code
_entity_poly.pdbx_strand_id
1 'polypeptide(L)'
;MAVALQAPLRRRILTTPTAGPLAALVLACAFFSVNTEQFLSGGNFSLIIQQVMVVGTLAIGQTLIILTAGIDLSNGAIMAFGGIVMTKLAVGSGLPPLLAIAAGLA
;
A
#
# COMPACT_ATOMS: atom_id res chain seq x y z
N MET A 1 -33.56 2.64 -20.92
CA MET A 1 -32.25 2.07 -20.53
C MET A 1 -31.28 2.11 -21.72
N ALA A 2 -30.99 3.29 -22.30
CA ALA A 2 -30.26 3.41 -23.57
C ALA A 2 -29.45 4.71 -23.73
N VAL A 3 -28.89 5.28 -22.65
CA VAL A 3 -28.13 6.56 -22.72
C VAL A 3 -26.67 6.44 -22.21
N ALA A 4 -26.24 5.28 -21.67
CA ALA A 4 -24.91 5.14 -21.06
C ALA A 4 -23.73 4.87 -22.03
N LEU A 5 -23.97 4.80 -23.35
CA LEU A 5 -22.98 4.36 -24.34
C LEU A 5 -22.21 5.49 -25.07
N GLN A 6 -22.40 6.77 -24.72
CA GLN A 6 -21.77 7.90 -25.44
C GLN A 6 -20.77 8.76 -24.64
N ALA A 7 -20.36 8.36 -23.43
CA ALA A 7 -19.26 9.07 -22.77
C ALA A 7 -17.95 8.78 -23.53
N PRO A 8 -17.20 9.79 -24.01
CA PRO A 8 -15.95 9.56 -24.71
C PRO A 8 -15.01 8.75 -23.80
N LEU A 9 -14.24 7.83 -24.37
CA LEU A 9 -13.34 6.92 -23.63
C LEU A 9 -12.48 7.67 -22.59
N ARG A 10 -12.03 8.88 -22.96
CA ARG A 10 -11.30 9.82 -22.10
C ARG A 10 -12.06 10.21 -20.83
N ARG A 11 -13.37 10.46 -20.92
CA ARG A 11 -14.21 10.81 -19.77
C ARG A 11 -14.44 9.60 -18.85
N ARG A 12 -14.55 8.38 -19.41
CA ARG A 12 -14.65 7.15 -18.61
C ARG A 12 -13.38 6.85 -17.81
N ILE A 13 -12.21 7.01 -18.43
CA ILE A 13 -10.91 6.80 -17.77
C ILE A 13 -10.69 7.85 -16.68
N LEU A 14 -11.06 9.11 -16.91
CA LEU A 14 -10.88 10.18 -15.91
C LEU A 14 -11.86 10.10 -14.73
N THR A 15 -12.95 9.35 -14.85
CA THR A 15 -13.97 9.20 -13.79
C THR A 15 -13.81 7.94 -12.94
N THR A 16 -12.82 7.08 -13.20
CA THR A 16 -12.60 5.91 -12.33
C THR A 16 -11.95 6.35 -11.02
N PRO A 17 -12.33 5.74 -9.86
CA PRO A 17 -11.71 6.05 -8.56
C PRO A 17 -10.18 5.86 -8.55
N THR A 18 -9.66 5.01 -9.43
CA THR A 18 -8.23 4.70 -9.57
C THR A 18 -7.45 5.71 -10.43
N ALA A 19 -8.14 6.53 -11.23
CA ALA A 19 -7.49 7.48 -12.14
C ALA A 19 -6.68 8.54 -11.41
N GLY A 20 -7.21 9.07 -10.30
CA GLY A 20 -6.53 10.08 -9.47
C GLY A 20 -5.21 9.55 -8.90
N PRO A 21 -5.22 8.45 -8.13
CA PRO A 21 -4.01 7.84 -7.60
C PRO A 21 -2.99 7.43 -8.67
N LEU A 22 -3.45 6.88 -9.80
CA LEU A 22 -2.55 6.52 -10.91
C LEU A 22 -1.90 7.75 -11.55
N ALA A 23 -2.66 8.82 -11.78
CA ALA A 23 -2.11 10.07 -12.31
C ALA A 23 -1.09 10.68 -11.33
N ALA A 24 -1.41 10.70 -10.03
CA ALA A 24 -0.49 11.16 -9.00
C ALA A 24 0.81 10.33 -8.97
N LEU A 25 0.70 9.00 -9.08
CA LEU A 25 1.85 8.10 -9.12
C LEU A 25 2.75 8.39 -10.34
N VAL A 26 2.18 8.48 -11.54
CA VAL A 26 2.94 8.75 -12.77
C VAL A 26 3.66 10.10 -12.69
N LEU A 27 2.97 11.14 -12.21
CA LEU A 27 3.56 12.47 -12.03
C LEU A 27 4.69 12.45 -11.00
N ALA A 28 4.50 11.78 -9.86
CA ALA A 28 5.53 11.63 -8.84
C ALA A 28 6.74 10.87 -9.39
N CYS A 29 6.54 9.76 -10.10
CA CYS A 29 7.62 9.01 -10.72
C CYS A 29 8.43 9.87 -11.71
N ALA A 30 7.77 10.62 -12.59
CA ALA A 30 8.44 11.51 -13.53
C ALA A 30 9.25 12.60 -12.81
N PHE A 31 8.67 13.21 -11.78
CA PHE A 31 9.32 14.25 -10.99
C PHE A 31 10.55 13.70 -10.22
N PHE A 32 10.41 12.61 -9.47
CA PHE A 32 11.51 12.07 -8.66
C PHE A 32 12.58 11.39 -9.50
N SER A 33 12.23 10.86 -10.67
CA SER A 33 13.21 10.28 -11.61
C SER A 33 14.25 11.28 -12.10
N VAL A 34 13.93 12.58 -12.16
CA VAL A 34 14.88 13.61 -12.60
C VAL A 34 15.51 14.38 -11.44
N ASN A 35 14.85 14.43 -10.28
CA ASN A 35 15.31 15.18 -9.11
C ASN A 35 16.14 14.33 -8.13
N THR A 36 16.13 13.00 -8.24
CA THR A 36 16.79 12.12 -7.26
C THR A 36 17.43 10.91 -7.94
N GLU A 37 18.77 10.84 -7.91
CA GLU A 37 19.54 9.73 -8.47
C GLU A 37 19.21 8.39 -7.79
N GLN A 38 18.93 8.40 -6.48
CA GLN A 38 18.50 7.22 -5.73
C GLN A 38 17.13 6.68 -6.15
N PHE A 39 16.27 7.49 -6.80
CA PHE A 39 14.87 7.08 -7.06
C PHE A 39 14.79 5.84 -7.96
N LEU A 40 15.56 5.84 -9.06
CA LEU A 40 15.65 4.69 -9.98
C LEU A 40 16.76 3.70 -9.60
N SER A 41 17.37 3.82 -8.42
CA SER A 41 18.39 2.89 -7.97
C SER A 41 17.80 1.50 -7.69
N GLY A 42 18.57 0.45 -7.94
CA GLY A 42 18.16 -0.93 -7.63
C GLY A 42 17.88 -1.15 -6.14
N GLY A 43 18.55 -0.40 -5.27
CA GLY A 43 18.31 -0.42 -3.82
C GLY A 43 16.92 0.11 -3.47
N ASN A 44 16.55 1.27 -4.01
CA ASN A 44 15.21 1.83 -3.81
C ASN A 44 14.12 0.92 -4.40
N PHE A 45 14.33 0.38 -5.60
CA PHE A 45 13.41 -0.60 -6.19
C PHE A 45 13.26 -1.87 -5.34
N SER A 46 14.36 -2.37 -4.75
CA SER A 46 14.31 -3.52 -3.85
C SER A 46 13.47 -3.22 -2.61
N LEU A 47 13.61 -2.03 -2.02
CA LEU A 47 12.79 -1.61 -0.87
C LEU A 47 11.31 -1.47 -1.25
N ILE A 48 11.02 -0.90 -2.42
CA ILE A 48 9.64 -0.79 -2.94
C ILE A 48 9.03 -2.17 -3.12
N ILE A 49 9.73 -3.09 -3.79
CA ILE A 49 9.24 -4.45 -4.01
C ILE A 49 9.03 -5.16 -2.68
N GLN A 50 9.97 -5.08 -1.72
CA GLN A 50 9.79 -5.68 -0.40
C GLN A 50 8.53 -5.15 0.32
N GLN A 51 8.27 -3.84 0.28
CA GLN A 51 7.07 -3.26 0.88
C GLN A 51 5.79 -3.72 0.18
N VAL A 52 5.81 -3.77 -1.16
CA VAL A 52 4.68 -4.25 -1.97
C VAL A 52 4.42 -5.74 -1.72
N MET A 53 5.45 -6.56 -1.53
CA MET A 53 5.31 -7.99 -1.26
C MET A 53 4.54 -8.25 0.04
N VAL A 54 4.78 -7.45 1.09
CA VAL A 54 4.04 -7.55 2.36
C VAL A 54 2.54 -7.31 2.14
N VAL A 55 2.19 -6.17 1.53
CA VAL A 55 0.78 -5.81 1.28
C VAL A 55 0.12 -6.76 0.26
N GLY A 56 0.85 -7.18 -0.76
CA GLY A 56 0.37 -8.13 -1.77
C GLY A 56 0.05 -9.51 -1.18
N THR A 57 0.88 -10.02 -0.29
CA THR A 57 0.64 -11.30 0.40
C THR A 57 -0.60 -11.21 1.30
N LEU A 58 -0.78 -10.10 2.02
CA LEU A 58 -1.99 -9.85 2.80
C LEU A 58 -3.26 -9.80 1.93
N ALA A 59 -3.18 -9.16 0.76
CA ALA A 59 -4.30 -9.07 -0.18
C ALA A 59 -4.73 -10.44 -0.73
N ILE A 60 -3.77 -11.36 -0.95
CA ILE A 60 -4.08 -12.74 -1.34
C ILE A 60 -4.89 -13.44 -0.24
N GLY A 61 -4.45 -13.33 1.03
CA GLY A 61 -5.19 -13.89 2.17
C GLY A 61 -6.58 -13.27 2.33
N GLN A 62 -6.70 -11.95 2.17
CA GLN A 62 -7.98 -11.22 2.20
C GLN A 62 -8.98 -11.76 1.16
N THR A 63 -8.49 -12.15 -0.02
CA THR A 63 -9.35 -12.67 -1.09
C THR A 63 -10.09 -13.92 -0.65
N LEU A 64 -9.42 -14.84 0.05
CA LEU A 64 -10.06 -16.05 0.60
C LEU A 64 -11.10 -15.71 1.68
N ILE A 65 -10.81 -14.74 2.55
CA ILE A 65 -11.72 -14.31 3.62
C ILE A 65 -12.99 -13.65 3.06
N ILE A 66 -12.84 -12.84 2.01
CA ILE A 66 -13.99 -12.23 1.31
C ILE A 66 -14.89 -13.32 0.70
N LEU A 67 -14.29 -14.37 0.12
CA LEU A 67 -15.04 -15.49 -0.47
C LEU A 67 -15.83 -16.29 0.57
N THR A 68 -15.40 -16.32 1.84
CA THR A 68 -16.14 -16.95 2.95
C THR A 68 -17.18 -16.01 3.58
N ALA A 69 -17.58 -14.93 2.90
CA ALA A 69 -18.47 -13.86 3.39
C ALA A 69 -17.95 -13.10 4.63
N GLY A 70 -16.67 -13.24 4.97
CA GLY A 70 -16.01 -12.38 5.94
C GLY A 70 -15.58 -11.09 5.26
N ILE A 71 -16.30 -9.98 5.48
CA ILE A 71 -15.83 -8.64 5.09
C ILE A 71 -14.82 -8.17 6.14
N ASP A 72 -13.74 -8.94 6.31
CA ASP A 72 -12.83 -8.73 7.42
C ASP A 72 -11.77 -7.68 7.06
N LEU A 73 -12.05 -6.43 7.36
CA LEU A 73 -11.07 -5.33 7.23
C LEU A 73 -10.02 -5.36 8.36
N SER A 74 -10.09 -6.30 9.31
CA SER A 74 -9.21 -6.31 10.48
C SER A 74 -7.74 -6.57 10.14
N ASN A 75 -7.41 -7.26 9.03
CA ASN A 75 -6.01 -7.57 8.71
C ASN A 75 -5.15 -6.31 8.49
N GLY A 76 -5.73 -5.27 7.88
CA GLY A 76 -5.08 -3.99 7.63
C GLY A 76 -4.97 -3.18 8.91
N ALA A 77 -6.01 -3.24 9.76
CA ALA A 77 -6.00 -2.61 11.07
C ALA A 77 -4.94 -3.24 12.00
N ILE A 78 -4.82 -4.58 12.02
CA ILE A 78 -3.81 -5.32 12.79
C ILE A 78 -2.40 -4.99 12.29
N MET A 79 -2.18 -5.00 10.97
CA MET A 79 -0.90 -4.63 10.38
C MET A 79 -0.50 -3.20 10.78
N ALA A 80 -1.42 -2.24 10.66
CA ALA A 80 -1.16 -0.85 11.01
C ALA A 80 -0.89 -0.68 12.52
N PHE A 81 -1.70 -1.31 13.37
CA PHE A 81 -1.56 -1.23 14.81
C PHE A 81 -0.24 -1.88 15.30
N GLY A 82 0.09 -3.08 14.83
CA GLY A 82 1.36 -3.74 15.13
C GLY A 82 2.55 -2.88 14.71
N GLY A 83 2.48 -2.23 13.54
CA GLY A 83 3.48 -1.25 13.10
C GLY A 83 3.64 -0.06 14.05
N ILE A 84 2.52 0.49 14.54
CA ILE A 84 2.53 1.59 15.52
C ILE A 84 3.17 1.14 16.84
N VAL A 85 2.80 -0.04 17.36
CA VAL A 85 3.37 -0.61 18.59
C VAL A 85 4.87 -0.82 18.45
N MET A 86 5.31 -1.49 17.38
CA MET A 86 6.74 -1.72 17.09
C MET A 86 7.51 -0.40 17.04
N THR A 87 6.98 0.59 16.31
CA THR A 87 7.65 1.89 16.16
C THR A 87 7.70 2.67 17.47
N LYS A 88 6.59 2.68 18.23
CA LYS A 88 6.53 3.35 19.53
C LYS A 88 7.52 2.77 20.52
N LEU A 89 7.65 1.45 20.58
CA LEU A 89 8.55 0.79 21.52
C LEU A 89 10.02 0.87 21.07
N ALA A 90 10.32 0.59 19.80
CA ALA A 90 11.69 0.61 19.30
C ALA A 90 12.27 2.03 19.26
N VAL A 91 11.51 3.01 18.78
CA VAL A 91 11.99 4.38 18.55
C VAL A 91 11.61 5.30 19.71
N GLY A 92 10.36 5.24 20.18
CA GLY A 92 9.86 6.13 21.22
C GLY A 92 10.32 5.75 22.63
N SER A 93 10.45 4.46 22.92
CA SER A 93 10.84 3.94 24.23
C SER A 93 12.28 3.41 24.28
N GLY A 94 12.97 3.33 23.13
CA GLY A 94 14.34 2.82 23.03
C GLY A 94 14.48 1.32 23.32
N LEU A 95 13.38 0.56 23.24
CA LEU A 95 13.38 -0.87 23.51
C LEU A 95 14.16 -1.62 22.41
N PRO A 96 14.90 -2.71 22.75
CA PRO A 96 15.57 -3.52 21.74
C PRO A 96 14.61 -3.94 20.61
N PRO A 97 15.02 -3.86 19.32
CA PRO A 97 14.13 -4.12 18.18
C PRO A 97 13.42 -5.48 18.23
N LEU A 98 14.10 -6.53 18.69
CA LEU A 98 13.50 -7.86 18.85
C LEU A 98 12.32 -7.87 19.83
N LEU A 99 12.43 -7.14 20.95
CA LEU A 99 11.35 -7.07 21.94
C LEU A 99 10.18 -6.23 21.42
N ALA A 100 10.48 -5.14 20.70
CA ALA A 100 9.46 -4.31 20.06
C ALA A 100 8.69 -5.11 18.99
N ILE A 101 9.40 -5.90 18.17
CA ILE A 101 8.80 -6.79 17.16
C ILE A 101 7.92 -7.85 17.84
N ALA A 102 8.41 -8.53 18.88
CA ALA A 102 7.64 -9.52 19.60
C ALA A 102 6.34 -8.92 20.20
N ALA A 103 6.41 -7.70 20.73
CA ALA A 103 5.24 -7.00 21.27
C ALA A 103 4.25 -6.55 20.19
N GLY A 104 4.70 -6.25 18.96
CA GLY A 104 3.81 -5.92 17.85
C GLY A 104 3.20 -7.13 17.13
N LEU A 105 3.74 -8.33 17.37
CA LEU A 105 3.24 -9.61 16.86
C LEU A 105 2.28 -10.32 17.83
N ALA A 106 2.35 -9.99 19.12
CA ALA A 106 1.49 -10.52 20.18
C ALA A 106 0.12 -9.83 20.20
#